data_AF-A0A1H7UGC1-F1
#
_entry.id   AF-A0A1H7UGC1-F1
#
_cell.length_a   1.000
_cell.length_b   1.000
_cell.length_c   1.000
_cell.angle_alpha   90.00
_cell.angle_beta   90.00
_cell.angle_gamma   90.00
#
_symmetry.space_group_name_H-M   'P 1'
#
loop_
_entity.id
_entity.type
_entity.pdbx_description
1 polymer ?
#
loop_
_entity_poly.entity_id
_entity_poly.type
_entity_poly.pdbx_seq_one_letter_code
_entity_poly.pdbx_strand_id
1 'polypeptide(L)'
;MLRKKFSPPTPLPHRSARLRAIDQSPLPKEELLRLALRYHFALRWLDSDDGQLEHFVLLAQHFMIARSLCRLGCQQIPETTLADADAAISAWTNKGIQTGVFRVDRAAFDAIQAFLLAHDEQLRTASRAAVSVALADLAEMRQKAVENNAQPHSPLPAKMPEISAAGRS
;
A
#
# COMPACT_ATOMS: atom_id res chain seq x y z
N MET A 1 43.63 13.96 33.96
CA MET A 1 42.57 14.38 33.01
C MET A 1 42.78 13.67 31.68
N LEU A 2 42.08 12.56 31.41
CA LEU A 2 42.16 11.83 30.14
C LEU A 2 40.99 12.23 29.22
N ARG A 3 41.28 12.92 28.12
CA ARG A 3 40.31 13.21 27.07
C ARG A 3 40.09 11.95 26.24
N LYS A 4 38.90 11.33 26.37
CA LYS A 4 38.42 10.28 25.47
C LYS A 4 38.34 10.86 24.05
N LYS A 5 39.08 10.28 23.10
CA LYS A 5 38.96 10.61 21.68
C LYS A 5 37.61 10.09 21.19
N PHE A 6 36.72 11.00 20.83
CA PHE A 6 35.45 10.67 20.18
C PHE A 6 35.77 10.22 18.75
N SER A 7 35.62 8.93 18.46
CA SER A 7 35.59 8.44 17.08
C SER A 7 34.17 8.59 16.56
N PRO A 8 33.95 9.26 15.41
CA PRO A 8 32.62 9.33 14.83
C PRO A 8 32.17 7.92 14.40
N PRO A 9 30.87 7.59 14.52
CA PRO A 9 30.36 6.33 14.01
C PRO A 9 30.58 6.26 12.50
N THR A 10 31.24 5.19 12.06
CA THR A 10 31.36 4.84 10.64
C THR A 10 29.96 4.89 10.01
N PRO A 11 29.73 5.69 8.97
CA PRO A 11 28.43 5.70 8.30
C PRO A 11 28.16 4.29 7.78
N LEU A 12 27.09 3.68 8.29
CA LEU A 12 26.60 2.41 7.78
C LEU A 12 26.39 2.58 6.27
N PRO A 13 26.86 1.65 5.42
CA PRO A 13 26.60 1.74 4.00
C PRO A 13 25.08 1.73 3.81
N HIS A 14 24.53 2.84 3.32
CA HIS A 14 23.14 2.92 2.94
C HIS A 14 22.83 1.73 2.01
N ARG A 15 21.91 0.86 2.43
CA ARG A 15 21.45 -0.34 1.69
C ARG A 15 21.08 -0.02 0.23
N SER A 16 20.74 1.24 -0.04
CA SER A 16 20.46 1.81 -1.36
C SER A 16 21.67 1.90 -2.31
N ALA A 17 22.90 1.91 -1.82
CA ALA A 17 24.10 2.01 -2.66
C ALA A 17 24.50 0.66 -3.29
N ARG A 18 24.27 -0.48 -2.60
CA ARG A 18 24.63 -1.82 -3.09
C ARG A 18 23.70 -2.35 -4.19
N LEU A 19 22.53 -1.75 -4.36
CA LEU A 19 21.60 -2.13 -5.42
C LEU A 19 21.94 -1.49 -6.77
N ARG A 20 22.93 -0.60 -6.89
CA ARG A 20 23.24 0.14 -8.14
C ARG A 20 23.99 -0.67 -9.22
N ALA A 21 23.85 -1.99 -9.23
CA ALA A 21 24.08 -2.82 -10.42
C ALA A 21 22.72 -3.39 -10.91
N ILE A 22 21.71 -2.54 -10.85
CA ILE A 22 20.31 -2.86 -11.07
C ILE A 22 20.08 -2.96 -12.58
N ASP A 23 19.46 -4.05 -13.03
CA ASP A 23 18.96 -4.19 -14.39
C ASP A 23 17.97 -3.05 -14.69
N GLN A 24 18.44 -2.05 -15.45
CA GLN A 24 17.66 -0.88 -15.86
C GLN A 24 16.79 -1.18 -17.08
N SER A 25 16.82 -2.41 -17.60
CA SER A 25 15.97 -2.77 -18.72
C SER A 25 14.50 -2.58 -18.36
N PRO A 26 13.67 -2.17 -19.34
CA PRO A 26 12.23 -2.11 -19.15
C PRO A 26 11.67 -3.51 -18.88
N LEU A 27 10.48 -3.56 -18.28
CA LEU A 27 9.73 -4.81 -18.16
C LEU A 27 9.51 -5.46 -19.54
N PRO A 28 9.61 -6.80 -19.64
CA PRO A 28 9.14 -7.51 -20.83
C PRO A 28 7.67 -7.19 -21.10
N LYS A 29 7.31 -6.98 -22.36
CA LYS A 29 5.96 -6.56 -22.78
C LYS A 29 4.87 -7.51 -22.26
N GLU A 30 5.13 -8.81 -22.25
CA GLU A 30 4.19 -9.83 -21.76
C GLU A 30 3.92 -9.70 -20.25
N GLU A 31 4.94 -9.36 -19.48
CA GLU A 31 4.81 -9.16 -18.04
C GLU A 31 4.00 -7.89 -17.74
N LEU A 32 4.29 -6.79 -18.45
CA LEU A 32 3.52 -5.56 -18.38
C LEU A 32 2.04 -5.78 -18.72
N LEU A 33 1.75 -6.48 -19.83
CA LEU A 33 0.39 -6.76 -20.24
C LEU A 33 -0.35 -7.62 -19.21
N ARG A 34 0.32 -8.64 -18.66
CA ARG A 34 -0.27 -9.48 -17.61
C ARG A 34 -0.61 -8.66 -16.37
N LEU A 35 0.28 -7.75 -15.99
CA LEU A 35 0.11 -6.82 -14.88
C LEU A 35 -1.12 -5.94 -15.13
N ALA A 36 -1.12 -5.17 -16.23
CA ALA A 36 -2.21 -4.28 -16.62
C ALA A 36 -3.57 -5.01 -16.68
N LEU A 37 -3.65 -6.14 -17.40
CA LEU A 37 -4.89 -6.90 -17.57
C LEU A 37 -5.49 -7.34 -16.23
N ARG A 38 -4.66 -7.74 -15.26
CA ARG A 38 -5.15 -8.17 -13.94
C ARG A 38 -5.94 -7.07 -13.24
N TYR A 39 -5.60 -5.79 -13.44
CA TYR A 39 -6.24 -4.67 -12.73
C TYR A 39 -7.47 -4.16 -13.45
N HIS A 40 -7.38 -4.10 -14.78
CA HIS A 40 -8.54 -3.83 -15.61
C HIS A 40 -9.62 -4.89 -15.39
N PHE A 41 -9.26 -6.16 -15.23
CA PHE A 41 -10.22 -7.21 -14.84
C PHE A 41 -10.76 -7.02 -13.42
N ALA A 42 -9.92 -6.70 -12.43
CA ALA A 42 -10.41 -6.43 -11.07
C ALA A 42 -11.44 -5.29 -11.06
N LEU A 43 -11.19 -4.19 -11.77
CA LEU A 43 -12.16 -3.11 -11.93
C LEU A 43 -13.41 -3.56 -12.69
N ARG A 44 -13.26 -4.36 -13.76
CA ARG A 44 -14.40 -4.86 -14.54
C ARG A 44 -15.32 -5.75 -13.71
N TRP A 45 -14.78 -6.59 -12.82
CA TRP A 45 -15.58 -7.41 -11.92
C TRP A 45 -16.37 -6.56 -10.93
N LEU A 46 -15.81 -5.43 -10.49
CA LEU A 46 -16.50 -4.47 -9.62
C LEU A 46 -17.57 -3.63 -10.32
N ASP A 47 -17.60 -3.59 -11.66
CA ASP A 47 -18.71 -3.00 -12.43
C ASP A 47 -19.86 -4.01 -12.66
N SER A 48 -19.53 -5.30 -12.57
CA SER A 48 -20.47 -6.42 -12.67
C SER A 48 -21.00 -6.83 -11.28
N ASP A 49 -21.96 -7.77 -11.26
CA ASP A 49 -22.49 -8.33 -10.01
C ASP A 49 -21.59 -9.43 -9.41
N ASP A 50 -20.40 -9.66 -9.99
CA ASP A 50 -19.40 -10.66 -9.54
C ASP A 50 -18.30 -10.06 -8.66
N GLY A 51 -18.40 -8.78 -8.31
CA GLY A 51 -17.39 -8.09 -7.50
C GLY A 51 -17.25 -8.69 -6.10
N GLN A 52 -16.04 -8.60 -5.55
CA GLN A 52 -15.64 -9.24 -4.29
C GLN A 52 -14.59 -8.36 -3.59
N LEU A 53 -14.41 -8.53 -2.28
CA LEU A 53 -13.40 -7.80 -1.50
C LEU A 53 -12.00 -7.94 -2.10
N GLU A 54 -11.66 -9.13 -2.59
CA GLU A 54 -10.36 -9.39 -3.22
C GLU A 54 -10.06 -8.49 -4.42
N HIS A 55 -11.08 -8.06 -5.17
CA HIS A 55 -10.91 -7.13 -6.29
C HIS A 55 -10.49 -5.74 -5.81
N PHE A 56 -11.09 -5.25 -4.71
CA PHE A 56 -10.64 -4.01 -4.07
C PHE A 56 -9.23 -4.14 -3.46
N VAL A 57 -8.92 -5.27 -2.83
CA VAL A 57 -7.58 -5.55 -2.32
C VAL A 57 -6.55 -5.53 -3.45
N LEU A 58 -6.87 -6.11 -4.61
CA LEU A 58 -6.01 -6.03 -5.79
C LEU A 58 -5.81 -4.58 -6.22
N LEU A 59 -6.86 -3.77 -6.35
CA LEU A 59 -6.71 -2.35 -6.73
C LEU A 59 -5.85 -1.57 -5.73
N ALA A 60 -6.05 -1.77 -4.42
CA ALA A 60 -5.25 -1.11 -3.38
C ALA A 60 -3.77 -1.51 -3.43
N GLN A 61 -3.46 -2.78 -3.72
CA GLN A 61 -2.07 -3.24 -3.91
C GLN A 61 -1.39 -2.49 -5.07
N HIS A 62 -2.12 -2.24 -6.15
CA HIS A 62 -1.58 -1.53 -7.32
C HIS A 62 -1.40 -0.05 -7.06
N PHE A 63 -2.31 0.53 -6.31
CA PHE A 63 -2.15 1.89 -5.81
C PHE A 63 -0.86 2.05 -4.99
N MET A 64 -0.50 1.06 -4.17
CA MET A 64 0.77 1.07 -3.43
C MET A 64 2.00 0.91 -4.32
N ILE A 65 1.93 0.04 -5.33
CA ILE A 65 3.01 -0.12 -6.32
C ILE A 65 3.22 1.20 -7.07
N ALA A 66 2.15 1.83 -7.55
CA ALA A 66 2.21 3.11 -8.25
C ALA A 66 2.87 4.21 -7.40
N ARG A 67 2.49 4.31 -6.12
CA ARG A 67 3.13 5.23 -5.17
C ARG A 67 4.61 4.90 -4.93
N SER A 68 4.99 3.62 -4.87
CA SER A 68 6.40 3.23 -4.75
C SER A 68 7.21 3.62 -5.98
N LEU A 69 6.69 3.38 -7.18
CA LEU A 69 7.32 3.79 -8.43
C LEU A 69 7.49 5.32 -8.50
N CYS A 70 6.51 6.11 -8.05
CA CYS A 70 6.66 7.56 -7.95
C CYS A 70 7.85 7.95 -7.04
N ARG A 71 8.01 7.29 -5.88
CA ARG A 71 9.15 7.53 -4.96
C ARG A 71 10.50 7.13 -5.55
N LEU A 72 10.51 6.14 -6.45
CA LEU A 72 11.71 5.70 -7.16
C LEU A 72 12.07 6.59 -8.35
N GLY A 73 11.32 7.67 -8.58
CA GLY A 73 11.57 8.63 -9.66
C GLY A 73 11.04 8.18 -11.02
N CYS A 74 10.17 7.16 -11.07
CA CYS A 74 9.43 6.83 -12.29
C CYS A 74 8.43 7.94 -12.62
N GLN A 75 7.80 7.83 -13.79
CA GLN A 75 6.77 8.76 -14.24
C GLN A 75 5.72 9.00 -13.14
N GLN A 76 5.42 10.26 -12.91
CA GLN A 76 4.47 10.67 -11.88
C GLN A 76 3.04 10.55 -12.40
N ILE A 77 2.16 10.07 -11.54
CA ILE A 77 0.71 10.13 -11.74
C ILE A 77 0.22 11.44 -11.11
N PRO A 78 -0.69 12.20 -11.75
CA PRO A 78 -1.24 13.41 -11.15
C PRO A 78 -1.81 13.15 -9.76
N GLU A 79 -1.51 14.04 -8.80
CA GLU A 79 -1.94 13.85 -7.41
C GLU A 79 -3.46 13.81 -7.28
N THR A 80 -4.19 14.57 -8.10
CA THR A 80 -5.65 14.53 -8.16
C THR A 80 -6.15 13.14 -8.57
N THR A 81 -5.55 12.53 -9.60
CA THR A 81 -5.87 11.17 -10.03
C THR A 81 -5.59 10.14 -8.94
N LEU A 82 -4.50 10.31 -8.20
CA LEU A 82 -4.20 9.43 -7.06
C LEU A 82 -5.22 9.60 -5.94
N ALA A 83 -5.53 10.84 -5.55
CA ALA A 83 -6.47 11.14 -4.48
C ALA A 83 -7.89 10.64 -4.80
N ASP A 84 -8.37 10.87 -6.03
CA ASP A 84 -9.70 10.45 -6.46
C ASP A 84 -9.84 8.93 -6.45
N ALA A 85 -8.82 8.20 -6.94
CA ALA A 85 -8.81 6.75 -6.93
C ALA A 85 -8.71 6.17 -5.50
N ASP A 86 -7.88 6.74 -4.63
CA ASP A 86 -7.74 6.33 -3.22
C ASP A 86 -9.06 6.50 -2.47
N ALA A 87 -9.71 7.65 -2.67
CA ALA A 87 -11.02 7.95 -2.08
C ALA A 87 -12.09 6.99 -2.58
N ALA A 88 -12.14 6.71 -3.90
CA ALA A 88 -13.07 5.76 -4.49
C ALA A 88 -12.86 4.33 -3.95
N ILE A 89 -11.62 3.83 -3.98
CA ILE A 89 -11.29 2.49 -3.47
C ILE A 89 -11.69 2.37 -1.99
N SER A 90 -11.31 3.35 -1.16
CA SER A 90 -11.59 3.33 0.27
C SER A 90 -13.08 3.39 0.58
N ALA A 91 -13.82 4.33 -0.05
CA ALA A 91 -15.25 4.50 0.17
C ALA A 91 -16.04 3.26 -0.23
N TRP A 92 -15.76 2.68 -1.39
CA TRP A 92 -16.48 1.52 -1.91
C TRP A 92 -16.07 0.21 -1.25
N THR A 93 -14.82 0.09 -0.79
CA THR A 93 -14.41 -1.03 0.08
C THR A 93 -15.20 -1.00 1.38
N ASN A 94 -15.27 0.16 2.06
CA ASN A 94 -16.01 0.32 3.31
C ASN A 94 -17.50 0.05 3.12
N LYS A 95 -18.09 0.57 2.04
CA LYS A 95 -19.49 0.29 1.70
C LYS A 95 -19.71 -1.21 1.48
N GLY A 96 -18.85 -1.88 0.73
CA GLY A 96 -18.95 -3.32 0.51
C GLY A 96 -18.80 -4.16 1.78
N ILE A 97 -17.92 -3.75 2.71
CA ILE A 97 -17.81 -4.37 4.03
C ILE A 97 -19.11 -4.22 4.83
N GLN A 98 -19.76 -3.06 4.76
CA GLN A 98 -21.00 -2.78 5.50
C GLN A 98 -22.23 -3.46 4.89
N THR A 99 -22.30 -3.54 3.56
CA THR A 99 -23.49 -4.03 2.84
C THR A 99 -23.37 -5.47 2.36
N GLY A 100 -22.17 -6.02 2.33
CA GLY A 100 -21.86 -7.29 1.67
C GLY A 100 -21.83 -7.21 0.14
N VAL A 101 -22.04 -6.02 -0.45
CA VAL A 101 -22.11 -5.83 -1.91
C VAL A 101 -20.88 -5.06 -2.39
N PHE A 102 -20.00 -5.76 -3.12
CA PHE A 102 -18.76 -5.21 -3.65
C PHE A 102 -18.92 -4.77 -5.11
N ARG A 103 -19.53 -3.61 -5.32
CA ARG A 103 -19.75 -3.04 -6.64
C ARG A 103 -19.47 -1.55 -6.61
N VAL A 104 -18.85 -0.99 -7.65
CA VAL A 104 -18.63 0.46 -7.78
C VAL A 104 -19.72 1.12 -8.61
N ASP A 105 -19.96 2.42 -8.38
CA ASP A 105 -20.76 3.21 -9.31
C ASP A 105 -19.92 3.73 -10.48
N ARG A 106 -20.58 4.45 -11.38
CA ARG A 106 -19.93 5.00 -12.57
C ARG A 106 -18.81 6.00 -12.22
N ALA A 107 -19.02 6.85 -11.22
CA ALA A 107 -18.04 7.87 -10.84
C ALA A 107 -16.76 7.23 -10.27
N ALA A 108 -16.91 6.24 -9.39
CA ALA A 108 -15.78 5.48 -8.86
C ALA A 108 -15.10 4.64 -9.94
N PHE A 109 -15.88 4.05 -10.86
CA PHE A 109 -15.31 3.33 -12.00
C PHE A 109 -14.41 4.25 -12.83
N ASP A 110 -14.90 5.42 -13.22
CA ASP A 110 -14.17 6.37 -14.06
C ASP A 110 -12.91 6.89 -13.33
N ALA A 111 -12.99 7.17 -12.02
CA ALA A 111 -11.85 7.61 -11.21
C ALA A 111 -10.76 6.53 -11.12
N ILE A 112 -11.14 5.27 -10.84
CA ILE A 112 -10.19 4.16 -10.76
C ILE A 112 -9.61 3.86 -12.15
N GLN A 113 -10.43 3.91 -13.21
CA GLN A 113 -9.97 3.70 -14.58
C GLN A 113 -8.93 4.75 -15.00
N ALA A 114 -9.14 6.02 -14.66
CA ALA A 114 -8.17 7.09 -14.94
C ALA A 114 -6.82 6.81 -14.25
N PHE A 115 -6.84 6.34 -13.00
CA PHE A 115 -5.64 5.89 -12.31
C PHE A 115 -4.97 4.70 -13.00
N LEU A 116 -5.73 3.66 -13.38
CA LEU A 116 -5.16 2.48 -14.03
C LEU A 116 -4.46 2.83 -15.35
N LEU A 117 -5.05 3.72 -16.16
CA LEU A 117 -4.44 4.17 -17.41
C LEU A 117 -3.14 4.96 -17.17
N ALA A 118 -3.11 5.82 -16.14
CA ALA A 118 -1.89 6.54 -15.77
C ALA A 118 -0.81 5.60 -15.22
N HIS A 119 -1.21 4.55 -14.49
CA HIS A 119 -0.28 3.55 -13.98
C HIS A 119 0.26 2.63 -15.09
N ASP A 120 -0.55 2.28 -16.09
CA ASP A 120 -0.08 1.53 -17.27
C ASP A 120 1.02 2.29 -18.03
N GLU A 121 0.87 3.61 -18.15
CA GLU A 121 1.90 4.49 -18.69
C GLU A 121 3.18 4.48 -17.84
N GLN A 122 3.03 4.61 -16.53
CA GLN A 122 4.14 4.54 -15.58
C GLN A 122 4.90 3.20 -15.65
N LEU A 123 4.18 2.08 -15.77
CA LEU A 123 4.78 0.75 -15.89
C LEU A 123 5.54 0.56 -17.20
N ARG A 124 5.13 1.23 -18.28
CA ARG A 124 5.80 1.15 -19.59
C ARG A 124 7.20 1.76 -19.57
N THR A 125 7.41 2.76 -18.71
CA THR A 125 8.68 3.46 -18.58
C THR A 125 9.51 3.00 -17.37
N ALA A 126 8.92 2.21 -16.48
CA ALA A 126 9.60 1.68 -15.30
C ALA A 126 10.61 0.57 -15.67
N SER A 127 11.76 0.58 -14.98
CA SER A 127 12.75 -0.50 -15.09
C SER A 127 12.31 -1.72 -14.28
N ARG A 128 12.77 -2.91 -14.68
CA ARG A 128 12.53 -4.18 -13.95
C ARG A 128 12.94 -4.08 -12.48
N ALA A 129 14.03 -3.38 -12.21
CA ALA A 129 14.49 -3.15 -10.86
C ALA A 129 13.58 -2.25 -10.04
N ALA A 130 13.08 -1.15 -10.62
CA ALA A 130 12.14 -0.28 -9.91
C ALA A 130 10.86 -1.05 -9.53
N VAL A 131 10.37 -1.88 -10.45
CA VAL A 131 9.21 -2.74 -10.23
C VAL A 131 9.48 -3.80 -9.17
N SER A 132 10.67 -4.42 -9.19
CA SER A 132 11.09 -5.38 -8.16
C SER A 132 11.13 -4.77 -6.76
N VAL A 133 11.62 -3.53 -6.65
CA VAL A 133 11.62 -2.78 -5.38
C VAL A 133 10.19 -2.47 -4.94
N ALA A 134 9.34 -1.99 -5.84
CA ALA A 134 7.94 -1.69 -5.53
C ALA A 134 7.15 -2.92 -5.06
N LEU A 135 7.42 -4.10 -5.65
CA LEU A 135 6.83 -5.37 -5.21
C LEU A 135 7.35 -5.80 -3.84
N ALA A 136 8.64 -5.58 -3.55
CA ALA A 136 9.20 -5.86 -2.23
C ALA A 136 8.60 -4.95 -1.15
N ASP A 137 8.43 -3.65 -1.43
CA ASP A 137 7.73 -2.70 -0.55
C ASP A 137 6.33 -3.19 -0.20
N LEU A 138 5.59 -3.68 -1.21
CA LEU A 138 4.24 -4.21 -1.01
C LEU A 138 4.25 -5.47 -0.14
N ALA A 139 5.20 -6.38 -0.36
CA ALA A 139 5.33 -7.60 0.44
C ALA A 139 5.63 -7.28 1.91
N GLU A 140 6.53 -6.33 2.17
CA GLU A 140 6.87 -5.88 3.52
C GLU A 140 5.66 -5.25 4.22
N MET A 141 4.88 -4.42 3.52
CA MET A 141 3.65 -3.84 4.06
C MET A 141 2.62 -4.90 4.45
N ARG A 142 2.42 -5.91 3.58
CA ARG A 142 1.50 -7.02 3.87
C ARG A 142 1.94 -7.80 5.10
N GLN A 143 3.23 -8.04 5.26
CA GLN A 143 3.77 -8.72 6.44
C GLN A 143 3.52 -7.90 7.71
N LYS A 144 3.79 -6.59 7.70
CA LYS A 144 3.49 -5.69 8.82
C LYS A 144 2.00 -5.65 9.17
N ALA A 145 1.12 -5.68 8.18
CA ALA A 145 -0.33 -5.71 8.42
C ALA A 145 -0.76 -7.00 9.13
N VAL A 146 -0.16 -8.14 8.79
CA VAL A 146 -0.41 -9.42 9.46
C VAL A 146 0.12 -9.40 10.91
N GLU A 147 1.32 -8.89 11.12
CA GLU A 147 1.94 -8.76 12.45
C GLU A 147 1.10 -7.86 13.37
N ASN A 148 0.66 -6.71 12.87
CA ASN A 148 -0.18 -5.77 13.62
C ASN A 148 -1.55 -6.37 14.00
N ASN A 149 -2.14 -7.18 13.12
CA ASN A 149 -3.41 -7.88 13.41
C ASN A 149 -3.22 -9.09 14.34
N ALA A 150 -2.00 -9.62 14.47
CA ALA A 150 -1.67 -10.75 15.33
C ALA A 150 -1.29 -10.35 16.77
N GLN A 151 -1.06 -9.06 17.05
CA GLN A 151 -0.82 -8.58 18.41
C GLN A 151 -2.15 -8.40 19.17
N PRO A 152 -2.46 -9.24 20.18
CA PRO A 152 -3.63 -9.01 21.01
C PRO A 152 -3.46 -7.69 21.78
N HIS A 153 -4.44 -6.80 21.66
CA HIS A 153 -4.58 -5.65 22.55
C HIS A 153 -4.53 -6.16 24.00
N SER A 154 -3.45 -5.85 24.73
CA SER A 154 -3.37 -6.19 26.15
C SER A 154 -4.52 -5.51 26.89
N PRO A 155 -5.33 -6.25 27.68
CA PRO A 155 -6.35 -5.60 28.50
C PRO A 155 -5.67 -4.71 29.54
N LEU A 156 -6.16 -3.47 29.65
CA LEU A 156 -5.72 -2.48 30.64
C LEU A 156 -5.71 -3.07 32.07
N PRO A 157 -4.77 -2.67 32.94
CA PRO A 157 -4.76 -3.12 34.32
C PRO A 157 -5.96 -2.53 35.08
N ALA A 158 -6.83 -3.40 35.59
CA ALA A 158 -7.88 -3.02 36.52
C ALA A 158 -7.25 -2.51 37.83
N LYS A 159 -7.18 -1.19 38.01
CA LYS A 159 -7.05 -0.57 39.33
C LYS A 159 -8.42 -0.02 39.73
N MET A 160 -9.13 -0.76 40.57
CA MET A 160 -10.21 -0.20 41.41
C MET A 160 -9.56 0.48 42.62
N PRO A 161 -9.94 1.73 42.97
CA PRO A 161 -9.75 2.24 44.31
C PRO A 161 -10.92 1.79 45.19
N GLU A 162 -10.66 0.95 46.20
CA GLU A 162 -11.59 0.76 47.30
C GLU A 162 -11.62 2.02 48.16
N ILE A 163 -12.77 2.70 48.14
CA ILE A 163 -13.12 3.76 49.06
C ILE A 163 -13.98 3.09 50.14
N SER A 164 -13.39 2.76 51.29
CA SER A 164 -14.17 2.33 52.46
C SER A 164 -14.30 3.51 53.43
N ALA A 165 -15.53 4.03 53.49
CA ALA A 165 -15.94 5.07 54.42
C ALA A 165 -16.56 4.46 55.68
N ALA A 166 -16.43 5.22 56.77
CA ALA A 166 -17.27 5.24 57.96
C ALA A 166 -17.09 4.11 59.00
N GLY A 167 -16.22 4.39 59.98
CA GLY A 167 -16.42 3.93 61.35
C GLY A 167 -17.56 4.72 62.01
N ARG A 168 -18.59 4.00 62.46
CA ARG A 168 -19.51 4.40 63.53
C ARG A 168 -19.84 3.16 64.35
N SER A 169 -19.29 3.08 65.55
CA SER A 169 -19.93 2.72 66.83
C SER A 169 -18.90 2.80 67.93
#